data_AF-A0A164I4K9-F1
#
_entry.id   AF-A0A164I4K9-F1
#
_cell.length_a   1.000
_cell.length_b   1.000
_cell.length_c   1.000
_cell.angle_alpha   90.00
_cell.angle_beta   90.00
_cell.angle_gamma   90.00
#
_symmetry.space_group_name_H-M   'P 1'
#
loop_
_entity.id
_entity.type
_entity.pdbx_description
1 polymer ?
#
loop_
_entity_poly.entity_id
_entity_poly.type
_entity_poly.pdbx_seq_one_letter_code
_entity_poly.pdbx_strand_id
1 'polypeptide(L)'
;VKEIEQQYVSGLVTAGERYNKVVDIWGKTGDEVGKVMMSQLSKQKTIDRHGKEVDEESFNSIYMMADSGARGSAAQIRQLAGMRGLMAKPDGSIIETPITANFREGLNVLQYFISTHGARKGLADTALKTANSGYLTRRLVDVTQDLVVIEDDCGTDNGIAMRALVEGGEVIESLRDRILGRVAATDVLHPETQAVL
;
A
#
# COMPACT_ATOMS: atom_id res chain seq x y z
N VAL A 1 -2.46 -2.63 26.82
CA VAL A 1 -0.99 -2.68 27.07
C VAL A 1 -0.68 -2.93 28.55
N LYS A 2 -1.04 -2.03 29.49
CA LYS A 2 -0.75 -2.25 30.93
C LYS A 2 -1.27 -3.57 31.49
N GLU A 3 -2.46 -3.99 31.07
CA GLU A 3 -3.03 -5.29 31.46
C GLU A 3 -2.20 -6.47 30.94
N ILE A 4 -1.68 -6.40 29.72
CA ILE A 4 -0.80 -7.43 29.15
C ILE A 4 0.56 -7.46 29.87
N GLU A 5 1.06 -6.29 30.27
CA GLU A 5 2.24 -6.18 31.12
C GLU A 5 2.01 -6.88 32.46
N GLN A 6 0.85 -6.69 33.08
CA GLN A 6 0.47 -7.37 34.33
C GLN A 6 0.34 -8.89 34.12
N GLN A 7 -0.28 -9.34 33.02
CA GLN A 7 -0.35 -10.76 32.67
C GLN A 7 1.04 -11.37 32.52
N TYR A 8 1.99 -10.65 31.91
CA TYR A 8 3.38 -11.08 31.81
C TYR A 8 4.05 -11.19 33.18
N VAL A 9 3.89 -10.18 34.04
CA VAL A 9 4.43 -10.20 35.41
C VAL A 9 3.84 -11.34 36.25
N SER A 10 2.57 -11.68 36.02
CA SER A 10 1.91 -12.83 36.68
C SER A 10 2.25 -14.20 36.07
N GLY A 11 3.06 -14.25 35.01
CA GLY A 11 3.48 -15.49 34.35
C GLY A 11 2.41 -16.13 33.44
N LEU A 12 1.33 -15.41 33.09
CA LEU A 12 0.25 -15.89 32.24
C LEU A 12 0.60 -15.89 30.74
N VAL A 13 1.58 -15.08 30.32
CA VAL A 13 2.02 -14.96 28.92
C VAL A 13 3.54 -14.96 28.85
N THR A 14 4.09 -15.47 27.74
CA THR A 14 5.53 -15.43 27.48
C THR A 14 5.98 -14.05 26.98
N ALA A 15 7.29 -13.78 27.03
CA ALA A 15 7.84 -12.50 26.55
C ALA A 15 7.57 -12.24 25.06
N GLY A 16 7.60 -13.29 24.23
CA GLY A 16 7.30 -13.20 22.79
C GLY A 16 5.82 -12.95 22.51
N GLU A 17 4.92 -13.60 23.24
CA GLU A 17 3.48 -13.35 23.12
C GLU A 17 3.11 -11.94 23.60
N ARG A 18 3.73 -11.47 24.69
CA ARG A 18 3.61 -10.09 25.17
C ARG A 18 4.00 -9.10 24.06
N TYR A 19 5.17 -9.29 23.45
CA TYR A 19 5.67 -8.46 22.35
C TYR A 19 4.67 -8.40 21.19
N ASN A 20 4.26 -9.56 20.66
CA ASN A 20 3.36 -9.64 19.51
C ASN A 20 2.00 -8.99 19.81
N LYS A 21 1.43 -9.21 21.00
CA LYS A 21 0.16 -8.59 21.38
C LYS A 21 0.28 -7.07 21.54
N VAL A 22 1.38 -6.56 22.10
CA VAL A 22 1.59 -5.11 22.24
C VAL A 22 1.72 -4.45 20.87
N VAL A 23 2.48 -5.05 19.95
CA VAL A 23 2.61 -4.57 18.56
C VAL A 23 1.26 -4.58 17.84
N ASP A 24 0.46 -5.65 17.97
CA ASP A 24 -0.87 -5.75 17.35
C ASP A 24 -1.85 -4.68 17.88
N ILE A 25 -1.88 -4.46 19.20
CA ILE A 25 -2.73 -3.42 19.81
C ILE A 25 -2.37 -2.03 19.25
N TRP A 26 -1.09 -1.70 19.20
CA TRP A 26 -0.65 -0.42 18.69
C TRP A 26 -0.85 -0.27 17.18
N GLY A 27 -0.71 -1.35 16.40
CA GLY A 27 -1.07 -1.39 14.99
C GLY A 27 -2.54 -1.07 14.78
N LYS A 28 -3.44 -1.79 15.47
CA LYS A 28 -4.89 -1.56 15.42
C LYS A 28 -5.28 -0.16 15.84
N THR A 29 -4.70 0.34 16.94
CA THR A 29 -4.94 1.71 17.42
C THR A 29 -4.54 2.74 16.37
N GLY A 30 -3.40 2.54 15.70
CA GLY A 30 -2.94 3.41 14.62
C GLY A 30 -3.89 3.46 13.43
N ASP A 31 -4.52 2.33 13.09
CA ASP A 31 -5.46 2.27 11.99
C ASP A 31 -6.83 2.86 12.38
N GLU A 32 -7.28 2.65 13.60
CA GLU A 32 -8.51 3.28 14.14
C GLU A 32 -8.40 4.79 14.19
N VAL A 33 -7.29 5.33 14.73
CA VAL A 33 -7.03 6.78 14.75
C VAL A 33 -6.99 7.33 13.33
N GLY A 34 -6.38 6.61 12.38
CA GLY A 34 -6.37 6.99 10.97
C GLY A 34 -7.76 7.06 10.35
N LYS A 35 -8.62 6.07 10.63
CA LYS A 35 -10.01 6.04 10.14
C LYS A 35 -10.84 7.19 10.72
N VAL A 36 -10.76 7.42 12.03
CA VAL A 36 -11.49 8.52 12.68
C VAL A 36 -11.02 9.86 12.11
N MET A 37 -9.72 10.06 11.97
CA MET A 37 -9.14 11.28 11.40
C MET A 37 -9.64 11.52 9.97
N MET A 38 -9.62 10.52 9.08
CA MET A 38 -10.13 10.68 7.70
C MET A 38 -11.64 10.96 7.68
N SER A 39 -12.43 10.30 8.55
CA SER A 39 -13.88 10.52 8.64
C SER A 39 -14.25 11.93 9.08
N GLN A 40 -13.42 12.55 9.94
CA GLN A 40 -13.61 13.94 10.37
C GLN A 40 -13.08 14.94 9.34
N LEU A 41 -11.97 14.60 8.66
CA LEU A 41 -11.36 15.50 7.69
C LEU A 41 -12.16 15.60 6.38
N SER A 42 -12.86 14.52 5.99
CA SER A 42 -13.68 14.42 4.78
C SER A 42 -15.01 15.14 4.86
N LYS A 43 -15.48 15.49 6.07
CA LYS A 43 -16.78 16.13 6.27
C LYS A 43 -16.61 17.52 6.85
N GLN A 44 -17.35 18.49 6.30
CA GLN A 44 -17.44 19.83 6.84
C GLN A 44 -18.90 20.18 7.06
N LYS A 45 -19.20 20.72 8.25
CA LYS A 45 -20.54 21.24 8.53
C LYS A 45 -20.73 22.58 7.83
N THR A 46 -21.70 22.62 6.93
CA THR A 46 -22.10 23.83 6.21
C THR A 46 -23.57 24.14 6.50
N ILE A 47 -23.93 25.42 6.43
CA ILE A 47 -25.32 25.86 6.54
C ILE A 47 -25.93 25.80 5.14
N ASP A 48 -26.92 24.93 4.97
CA ASP A 48 -27.68 24.83 3.72
C ASP A 48 -28.51 26.10 3.47
N ARG A 49 -29.01 26.30 2.25
CA ARG A 49 -29.87 27.43 1.86
C ARG A 49 -31.09 27.63 2.76
N HIS A 50 -31.52 26.57 3.45
CA HIS A 50 -32.64 26.56 4.40
C HIS A 50 -32.24 26.81 5.87
N GLY A 51 -30.98 27.16 6.14
CA GLY A 51 -30.50 27.46 7.50
C GLY A 51 -30.23 26.23 8.38
N LYS A 52 -30.18 25.03 7.79
CA LYS A 52 -29.93 23.76 8.49
C LYS A 52 -28.46 23.36 8.36
N GLU A 53 -27.86 22.88 9.46
CA GLU A 53 -26.54 22.24 9.40
C GLU A 53 -26.63 20.92 8.64
N VAL A 54 -25.86 20.80 7.56
CA VAL A 54 -25.68 19.58 6.78
C VAL A 54 -24.19 19.24 6.71
N ASP A 55 -23.88 17.95 6.68
CA ASP A 55 -22.53 17.46 6.43
C ASP A 55 -22.30 17.45 4.91
N GLU A 56 -21.42 18.33 4.43
CA GLU A 56 -20.95 18.33 3.05
C GLU A 56 -19.52 17.77 2.97
N GLU A 57 -19.11 17.42 1.75
CA GLU A 57 -17.72 17.07 1.50
C GLU A 57 -16.79 18.25 1.80
N SER A 58 -15.73 17.96 2.53
CA SER A 58 -14.80 18.96 3.03
C SER A 58 -13.94 19.54 1.92
N PHE A 59 -13.85 20.87 1.87
CA PHE A 59 -12.92 21.60 1.00
C PHE A 59 -11.54 21.81 1.66
N ASN A 60 -11.18 20.99 2.65
CA ASN A 60 -9.85 21.02 3.25
C ASN A 60 -8.80 20.67 2.18
N SER A 61 -7.82 21.56 1.98
CA SER A 61 -6.81 21.37 0.92
C SER A 61 -6.01 20.07 1.05
N ILE A 62 -5.74 19.60 2.27
CA ILE A 62 -5.01 18.34 2.49
C ILE A 62 -5.87 17.14 2.09
N TYR A 63 -7.18 17.18 2.42
CA TYR A 63 -8.12 16.15 2.00
C TYR A 63 -8.28 16.14 0.48
N MET A 64 -8.55 17.30 -0.13
CA MET A 64 -8.69 17.43 -1.59
C MET A 64 -7.47 16.90 -2.34
N MET A 65 -6.25 17.16 -1.87
CA MET A 65 -5.02 16.66 -2.51
C MET A 65 -4.92 15.12 -2.51
N ALA A 66 -5.38 14.45 -1.44
CA ALA A 66 -5.35 13.00 -1.36
C ALA A 66 -6.53 12.34 -2.06
N ASP A 67 -7.73 12.91 -1.94
CA ASP A 67 -8.95 12.36 -2.56
C ASP A 67 -8.89 12.46 -4.10
N SER A 68 -8.44 13.61 -4.62
CA SER A 68 -8.22 13.78 -6.07
C SER A 68 -7.10 12.92 -6.65
N GLY A 69 -6.32 12.23 -5.82
CA GLY A 69 -5.15 11.46 -6.24
C GLY A 69 -3.97 12.30 -6.73
N ALA A 70 -4.02 13.63 -6.59
CA ALA A 70 -2.97 14.53 -7.07
C ALA A 70 -1.65 14.31 -6.31
N ARG A 71 -1.71 14.28 -4.97
CA ARG A 71 -0.56 14.02 -4.10
C ARG A 71 -1.01 13.76 -2.68
N GLY A 72 -0.43 12.75 -2.05
CA GLY A 72 -0.75 12.42 -0.67
C GLY A 72 -1.51 11.11 -0.60
N SER A 73 -1.18 10.27 0.38
CA SER A 73 -1.96 9.09 0.71
C SER A 73 -2.59 9.24 2.10
N ALA A 74 -3.65 8.48 2.36
CA ALA A 74 -4.25 8.41 3.71
C ALA A 74 -3.20 8.08 4.78
N ALA A 75 -2.21 7.25 4.46
CA ALA A 75 -1.10 6.92 5.35
C ALA A 75 -0.19 8.13 5.66
N GLN A 76 0.03 9.02 4.70
CA GLN A 76 0.80 10.26 4.90
C GLN A 76 -0.01 11.29 5.71
N ILE A 77 -1.30 11.44 5.42
CA ILE A 77 -2.20 12.33 6.18
C ILE A 77 -2.29 11.87 7.64
N ARG A 78 -2.37 10.55 7.88
CA ARG A 78 -2.34 9.97 9.23
C ARG A 78 -1.14 10.44 10.05
N GLN A 79 0.04 10.57 9.44
CA GLN A 79 1.23 11.05 10.15
C GLN A 79 1.18 12.56 10.45
N LEU A 80 0.41 13.33 9.69
CA LEU A 80 0.25 14.77 9.88
C LEU A 80 -0.72 15.10 11.02
N ALA A 81 -1.87 14.41 11.08
CA ALA A 81 -2.98 14.78 11.96
C ALA A 81 -3.55 13.65 12.85
N GLY A 82 -3.11 12.41 12.65
CA GLY A 82 -3.52 11.27 13.48
C GLY A 82 -2.43 10.90 14.48
N MET A 83 -1.79 9.76 14.25
CA MET A 83 -0.57 9.35 14.97
C MET A 83 0.45 8.80 13.98
N ARG A 84 1.73 8.96 14.29
CA ARG A 84 2.80 8.47 13.40
C ARG A 84 2.93 6.94 13.43
N GLY A 85 2.67 6.31 14.57
CA GLY A 85 2.58 4.86 14.71
C GLY A 85 3.89 4.16 15.09
N LEU A 86 3.94 2.85 14.84
CA LEU A 86 5.08 1.98 15.14
C LEU A 86 6.21 2.17 14.13
N MET A 87 7.45 2.11 14.59
CA MET A 87 8.66 2.25 13.77
C MET A 87 9.48 0.96 13.79
N ALA A 88 10.16 0.66 12.70
CA ALA A 88 11.07 -0.48 12.62
C ALA A 88 12.51 -0.07 13.00
N LYS A 89 13.19 -0.95 13.70
CA LYS A 89 14.64 -0.89 13.93
C LYS A 89 15.40 -1.26 12.64
N PRO A 90 16.71 -0.97 12.57
CA PRO A 90 17.52 -1.35 11.41
C PRO A 90 17.58 -2.86 11.15
N ASP A 91 17.40 -3.69 12.17
CA ASP A 91 17.32 -5.17 12.06
C ASP A 91 15.98 -5.66 11.48
N GLY A 92 14.97 -4.79 11.34
CA GLY A 92 13.63 -5.13 10.87
C GLY A 92 12.62 -5.42 11.97
N SER A 93 13.04 -5.53 13.23
CA SER A 93 12.12 -5.68 14.37
C SER A 93 11.33 -4.39 14.61
N ILE A 94 10.08 -4.52 15.07
CA ILE A 94 9.22 -3.38 15.38
C ILE A 94 9.51 -2.90 16.81
N ILE A 95 9.62 -1.59 17.00
CA ILE A 95 9.77 -0.96 18.31
C ILE A 95 8.41 -0.95 19.00
N GLU A 96 8.32 -1.56 20.18
CA GLU A 96 7.07 -1.69 20.95
C GLU A 96 6.48 -0.35 21.40
N THR A 97 7.31 0.69 21.52
CA THR A 97 6.90 2.04 21.90
C THR A 97 6.56 2.87 20.65
N PRO A 98 5.27 3.11 20.37
CA PRO A 98 4.88 3.87 19.19
C PRO A 98 5.14 5.37 19.37
N ILE A 99 5.13 6.08 18.25
CA ILE A 99 5.05 7.54 18.24
C ILE A 99 3.56 7.92 18.23
N THR A 100 3.06 8.31 19.39
CA THR A 100 1.66 8.73 19.57
C THR A 100 1.39 10.12 19.03
N ALA A 101 2.41 10.98 19.00
CA ALA A 101 2.29 12.33 18.46
C ALA A 101 2.24 12.32 16.93
N ASN A 102 1.70 13.39 16.37
CA ASN A 102 1.70 13.68 14.94
C ASN A 102 2.60 14.88 14.62
N PHE A 103 2.80 15.16 13.33
CA PHE A 103 3.66 16.28 12.92
C PHE A 103 3.08 17.66 13.25
N ARG A 104 1.76 17.78 13.44
CA ARG A 104 1.13 19.02 13.89
C ARG A 104 1.42 19.31 15.37
N GLU A 105 1.45 18.29 16.20
CA GLU A 105 1.79 18.37 17.63
C GLU A 105 3.29 18.50 17.88
N GLY A 106 4.10 17.96 16.97
CA GLY A 106 5.55 17.89 17.08
C GLY A 106 6.03 16.60 17.76
N LEU A 107 7.30 16.28 17.55
CA LEU A 107 7.93 15.08 18.09
C LEU A 107 8.90 15.45 19.22
N ASN A 108 8.86 14.71 20.32
CA ASN A 108 9.89 14.83 21.35
C ASN A 108 11.23 14.23 20.88
N VAL A 109 12.32 14.51 21.60
CA VAL A 109 13.68 14.09 21.20
C VAL A 109 13.77 12.58 20.99
N LEU A 110 13.16 11.78 21.88
CA LEU A 110 13.20 10.32 21.79
C LEU A 110 12.41 9.79 20.58
N GLN A 111 11.19 10.31 20.36
CA GLN A 111 10.35 9.96 19.22
C GLN A 111 11.01 10.34 17.89
N TYR A 112 11.62 11.52 17.84
CA TYR A 112 12.37 11.96 16.67
C TYR A 112 13.57 11.03 16.43
N PHE A 113 14.36 10.72 17.47
CA PHE A 113 15.49 9.81 17.36
C PHE A 113 15.09 8.42 16.85
N ILE A 114 14.02 7.83 17.40
CA ILE A 114 13.46 6.55 16.96
C ILE A 114 13.07 6.60 15.47
N SER A 115 12.48 7.71 15.02
CA SER A 115 12.07 7.88 13.62
C SER A 115 13.24 7.89 12.63
N THR A 116 14.46 8.21 13.08
CA THR A 116 15.65 8.28 12.21
C THR A 116 16.12 6.91 11.73
N HIS A 117 15.89 5.84 12.50
CA HIS A 117 16.33 4.49 12.14
C HIS A 117 15.64 4.01 10.86
N GLY A 118 14.30 4.10 10.81
CA GLY A 118 13.52 3.73 9.64
C GLY A 118 13.82 4.63 8.44
N ALA A 119 13.95 5.94 8.65
CA ALA A 119 14.26 6.89 7.59
C ALA A 119 15.64 6.62 6.94
N ARG A 120 16.68 6.44 7.75
CA ARG A 120 18.04 6.17 7.26
C ARG A 120 18.11 4.84 6.54
N LYS A 121 17.50 3.79 7.08
CA LYS A 121 17.43 2.47 6.42
C LYS A 121 16.69 2.57 5.09
N GLY A 122 15.54 3.23 5.04
CA GLY A 122 14.78 3.42 3.81
C GLY A 122 15.56 4.16 2.72
N LEU A 123 16.29 5.21 3.08
CA LEU A 123 17.15 5.95 2.15
C LEU A 123 18.32 5.11 1.65
N ALA A 124 19.00 4.38 2.55
CA ALA A 124 20.09 3.48 2.19
C ALA A 124 19.61 2.34 1.28
N ASP A 125 18.49 1.69 1.63
CA ASP A 125 17.90 0.61 0.85
C ASP A 125 17.46 1.10 -0.53
N THR A 126 16.90 2.31 -0.62
CA THR A 126 16.54 2.90 -1.91
C THR A 126 17.79 3.11 -2.76
N ALA A 127 18.85 3.69 -2.21
CA ALA A 127 20.10 3.89 -2.92
C ALA A 127 20.73 2.57 -3.41
N LEU A 128 20.72 1.52 -2.58
CA LEU A 128 21.25 0.20 -2.95
C LEU A 128 20.36 -0.50 -4.01
N LYS A 129 19.03 -0.41 -3.86
CA LYS A 129 18.08 -1.01 -4.82
C LYS A 129 18.15 -0.36 -6.20
N THR A 130 18.49 0.93 -6.28
CA THR A 130 18.74 1.61 -7.56
C THR A 130 19.85 0.92 -8.35
N ALA A 131 20.96 0.58 -7.70
CA ALA A 131 22.07 -0.12 -8.36
C ALA A 131 21.67 -1.51 -8.85
N ASN A 132 20.95 -2.28 -8.02
CA ASN A 132 20.46 -3.61 -8.40
C ASN A 132 19.48 -3.55 -9.57
N SER A 133 18.59 -2.57 -9.59
CA SER A 133 17.62 -2.37 -10.67
C SER A 133 18.33 -2.02 -11.98
N GLY A 134 19.30 -1.09 -11.93
CA GLY A 134 20.10 -0.74 -13.12
C GLY A 134 20.92 -1.92 -13.66
N TYR A 135 21.50 -2.72 -12.76
CA TYR A 135 22.22 -3.94 -13.14
C TYR A 135 21.29 -4.98 -13.80
N LEU A 136 20.09 -5.18 -13.24
CA LEU A 136 19.09 -6.07 -13.84
C LEU A 136 18.68 -5.58 -15.23
N THR A 137 18.39 -4.28 -15.39
CA THR A 137 18.05 -3.70 -16.71
C THR A 137 19.17 -3.93 -17.71
N ARG A 138 20.43 -3.73 -17.32
CA ARG A 138 21.58 -4.02 -18.19
C ARG A 138 21.61 -5.49 -18.62
N ARG A 139 21.46 -6.42 -17.68
CA ARG A 139 21.46 -7.86 -18.00
C ARG A 139 20.31 -8.26 -18.90
N LEU A 140 19.13 -7.66 -18.73
CA LEU A 140 18.00 -7.90 -19.61
C LEU A 140 18.31 -7.42 -21.03
N VAL A 141 18.85 -6.19 -21.17
CA VAL A 141 19.26 -5.64 -22.46
C VAL A 141 20.34 -6.51 -23.12
N ASP A 142 21.36 -6.94 -22.37
CA ASP A 142 22.45 -7.78 -22.90
C ASP A 142 21.92 -9.09 -23.53
N VAL A 143 20.80 -9.63 -23.04
CA VAL A 143 20.18 -10.86 -23.56
C VAL A 143 19.18 -10.58 -24.68
N THR A 144 18.46 -9.46 -24.62
CA THR A 144 17.36 -9.17 -25.56
C THR A 144 17.73 -8.21 -26.69
N GLN A 145 18.95 -7.67 -26.72
CA GLN A 145 19.38 -6.64 -27.68
C GLN A 145 19.24 -7.07 -29.16
N ASP A 146 19.35 -8.37 -29.44
CA ASP A 146 19.28 -8.91 -30.80
C ASP A 146 17.85 -9.28 -31.23
N LEU A 147 16.83 -9.08 -30.36
CA LEU A 147 15.44 -9.38 -30.66
C LEU A 147 14.81 -8.22 -31.46
N VAL A 148 14.59 -8.44 -32.76
CA VAL A 148 13.98 -7.48 -33.68
C VAL A 148 12.83 -8.14 -34.45
N VAL A 149 11.74 -7.40 -34.66
CA VAL A 149 10.62 -7.85 -35.52
C VAL A 149 11.04 -7.66 -36.99
N ILE A 150 11.19 -8.77 -37.71
CA ILE A 150 11.69 -8.80 -39.10
C ILE A 150 10.63 -9.24 -40.13
N GLU A 151 9.52 -9.79 -39.66
CA GLU A 151 8.44 -10.34 -40.48
C GLU A 151 7.08 -10.05 -39.83
N ASP A 152 6.03 -9.95 -40.65
CA ASP A 152 4.66 -9.65 -40.18
C ASP A 152 3.92 -10.90 -39.66
N ASP A 153 4.15 -12.06 -40.28
CA ASP A 153 3.53 -13.34 -39.90
C ASP A 153 4.50 -14.50 -40.15
N CYS A 154 4.76 -15.27 -39.09
CA CYS A 154 5.60 -16.47 -39.14
C CYS A 154 4.80 -17.75 -39.49
N GLY A 155 3.47 -17.66 -39.57
CA GLY A 155 2.56 -18.75 -39.92
C GLY A 155 2.39 -19.83 -38.85
N THR A 156 2.71 -19.52 -37.59
CA THR A 156 2.59 -20.49 -36.48
C THR A 156 1.15 -20.57 -35.95
N ASP A 157 0.63 -21.79 -35.82
CA ASP A 157 -0.64 -22.04 -35.13
C ASP A 157 -0.45 -22.22 -33.60
N ASN A 158 0.79 -22.21 -33.13
CA ASN A 158 1.10 -22.43 -31.71
C ASN A 158 0.91 -21.13 -30.91
N GLY A 159 0.14 -21.22 -29.81
CA GLY A 159 -0.07 -20.13 -28.87
C GLY A 159 -0.04 -20.58 -27.41
N ILE A 160 -0.18 -19.63 -26.50
CA ILE A 160 -0.30 -19.88 -25.06
C ILE A 160 -1.74 -19.61 -24.64
N ALA A 161 -2.35 -20.56 -23.93
CA ALA A 161 -3.70 -20.40 -23.39
C ALA A 161 -3.72 -19.33 -22.29
N MET A 162 -4.42 -18.21 -22.56
CA MET A 162 -4.56 -17.10 -21.64
C MET A 162 -5.85 -17.24 -20.82
N ARG A 163 -5.76 -16.96 -19.51
CA ARG A 163 -6.90 -16.95 -18.58
C ARG A 163 -6.77 -15.77 -17.62
N ALA A 164 -7.86 -15.37 -16.97
CA ALA A 164 -7.76 -14.44 -15.85
C ALA A 164 -6.81 -15.00 -14.77
N LEU A 165 -6.00 -14.14 -14.16
CA LEU A 165 -5.15 -14.54 -13.04
C LEU A 165 -5.99 -14.54 -11.77
N VAL A 166 -6.25 -15.73 -11.23
CA VAL A 166 -7.05 -15.92 -10.01
C VAL A 166 -6.14 -16.47 -8.92
N GLU A 167 -6.09 -15.77 -7.80
CA GLU A 167 -5.34 -16.19 -6.61
C GLU A 167 -6.27 -16.03 -5.40
N GLY A 168 -6.41 -17.08 -4.58
CA GLY A 168 -7.27 -17.04 -3.39
C GLY A 168 -8.77 -16.84 -3.65
N GLY A 169 -9.24 -16.98 -4.89
CA GLY A 169 -10.64 -16.79 -5.28
C GLY A 169 -10.97 -15.37 -5.78
N GLU A 170 -10.02 -14.44 -5.73
CA GLU A 170 -10.17 -13.11 -6.32
C GLU A 170 -9.44 -13.04 -7.66
N VAL A 171 -10.03 -12.31 -8.60
CA VAL A 171 -9.41 -12.02 -9.90
C VAL A 171 -8.41 -10.88 -9.70
N ILE A 172 -7.11 -11.18 -9.71
CA ILE A 172 -6.03 -10.19 -9.60
C ILE A 172 -5.89 -9.41 -10.90
N GLU A 173 -5.93 -10.12 -12.04
CA GLU A 173 -5.78 -9.53 -13.36
C GLU A 173 -6.82 -10.13 -14.31
N SER A 174 -7.62 -9.25 -14.92
CA SER A 174 -8.72 -9.66 -15.78
C SER A 174 -8.20 -10.27 -17.08
N LEU A 175 -9.00 -11.13 -17.73
CA LEU A 175 -8.63 -11.67 -19.04
C LEU A 175 -8.43 -10.54 -20.06
N ARG A 176 -9.29 -9.51 -20.03
CA ARG A 176 -9.25 -8.36 -20.93
C ARG A 176 -7.89 -7.68 -20.93
N ASP A 177 -7.35 -7.39 -19.75
CA ASP A 177 -6.06 -6.68 -19.61
C ASP A 177 -4.90 -7.54 -20.13
N ARG A 178 -4.99 -8.86 -19.93
CA ARG A 178 -3.95 -9.82 -20.36
C ARG A 178 -3.90 -10.07 -21.87
N ILE A 179 -5.05 -9.94 -22.55
CA ILE A 179 -5.16 -10.20 -24.00
C ILE A 179 -5.08 -8.93 -24.86
N LEU A 180 -5.14 -7.74 -24.25
CA LEU A 180 -5.08 -6.48 -24.98
C LEU A 180 -3.81 -6.39 -25.83
N GLY A 181 -3.98 -6.16 -27.14
CA GLY A 181 -2.87 -6.04 -28.10
C GLY A 181 -2.23 -7.37 -28.54
N ARG A 182 -2.78 -8.52 -28.13
CA ARG A 182 -2.37 -9.84 -28.63
C ARG A 182 -3.24 -10.28 -29.81
N VAL A 183 -2.67 -11.12 -30.67
CA VAL A 183 -3.40 -11.78 -31.77
C VAL A 183 -3.84 -13.18 -31.33
N ALA A 184 -5.05 -13.58 -31.71
CA ALA A 184 -5.55 -14.92 -31.42
C ALA A 184 -4.84 -15.96 -32.30
N ALA A 185 -4.36 -17.04 -31.70
CA ALA A 185 -3.74 -18.16 -32.43
C ALA A 185 -4.77 -19.12 -33.04
N THR A 186 -6.02 -19.09 -32.55
CA THR A 186 -7.13 -19.93 -33.01
C THR A 186 -8.42 -19.12 -32.97
N ASP A 187 -9.38 -19.47 -33.83
CA ASP A 187 -10.70 -18.86 -33.85
C ASP A 187 -11.38 -18.99 -32.49
N VAL A 188 -11.78 -17.85 -31.91
CA VAL A 188 -12.48 -17.83 -30.63
C VAL A 188 -13.96 -18.00 -30.91
N LEU A 189 -14.55 -19.10 -30.44
CA LEU A 189 -15.97 -19.38 -30.65
C LEU A 189 -16.82 -18.74 -29.56
N HIS A 190 -17.93 -18.13 -29.95
CA HIS A 190 -18.94 -17.69 -29.00
C HIS A 190 -19.61 -18.91 -28.34
N PRO A 191 -19.72 -18.96 -27.00
CA PRO A 191 -20.15 -20.16 -26.28
C PRO A 191 -21.57 -20.63 -26.63
N GLU A 192 -22.48 -19.70 -26.95
CA GLU A 192 -23.88 -20.02 -27.24
C GLU A 192 -24.19 -20.23 -28.73
N THR A 193 -23.55 -19.48 -29.63
CA THR A 193 -23.89 -19.47 -31.05
C THR A 193 -22.94 -20.30 -31.89
N GLN A 194 -21.80 -20.74 -31.32
CA GLN A 194 -20.71 -21.43 -32.01
C GLN A 194 -20.18 -20.67 -33.25
N ALA A 195 -20.51 -19.39 -33.40
CA ALA A 195 -19.95 -18.53 -34.42
C ALA A 195 -18.56 -18.05 -33.98
N VAL A 196 -17.68 -17.82 -34.96
CA VAL A 196 -16.39 -17.18 -34.74
C VAL A 196 -16.61 -15.72 -34.34
N LEU A 197 -15.95 -15.28 -33.26
CA LEU A 197 -15.97 -13.91 -32.73
C LEU A 197 -15.14 -12.94 -33.57
#